data_AF-A0A7U9NAI9-F1
#
_entry.id   AF-A0A7U9NAI9-F1
#
_cell.length_a   1.000
_cell.length_b   1.000
_cell.length_c   1.000
_cell.angle_alpha   90.00
_cell.angle_beta   90.00
_cell.angle_gamma   90.00
#
_symmetry.space_group_name_H-M   'P 1'
#
loop_
_entity.id
_entity.type
_entity.pdbx_description
1 polymer ?
#
loop_
_entity_poly.entity_id
_entity_poly.type
_entity_poly.pdbx_seq_one_letter_code
_entity_poly.pdbx_strand_id
1 'polypeptide(L)'
;MKICKKLFGCFAIILVALLAQPVTASANENVMEPYEEKLNQINQELGTDLRFNAEDEVSISQMEQFYTSMSLEEFDVYIRNAIKNAQNYDKDLGTDIKNESGIEPLEETVEQRYIYDTVHYIYVKVNTNVEHGVRTYTAFHGAGDNNSQGSYPYYSLTSYVANFSENKKVLYCNFSCYRYIAPNICDTYATPILVNFKAGGGNVYPSA
;
A
#
# COMPACT_ATOMS: atom_id res chain seq x y z
N MET A 1 31.17 65.37 -48.63
CA MET A 1 30.85 64.11 -47.93
C MET A 1 29.86 64.36 -46.80
N LYS A 2 28.63 63.82 -46.89
CA LYS A 2 27.77 63.39 -45.76
C LYS A 2 26.43 62.87 -46.32
N ILE A 3 26.33 61.55 -46.44
CA ILE A 3 25.11 60.84 -46.84
C ILE A 3 24.12 60.90 -45.65
N CYS A 4 22.89 61.36 -45.89
CA CYS A 4 21.88 61.44 -44.85
C CYS A 4 21.32 60.04 -44.52
N LYS A 5 21.54 59.59 -43.28
CA LYS A 5 21.00 58.34 -42.73
C LYS A 5 19.48 58.45 -42.54
N LYS A 6 18.68 57.96 -43.50
CA LYS A 6 17.23 57.75 -43.36
C LYS A 6 16.76 56.42 -43.95
N LEU A 7 17.41 55.31 -43.58
CA LEU A 7 16.95 53.97 -43.99
C LEU A 7 17.42 52.85 -43.05
N PHE A 8 17.09 52.93 -41.75
CA PHE A 8 17.45 51.89 -40.78
C PHE A 8 16.45 51.69 -39.63
N GLY A 9 15.20 52.13 -39.80
CA GLY A 9 14.17 52.15 -38.75
C GLY A 9 13.08 51.07 -38.83
N CYS A 10 12.99 50.29 -39.92
CA CYS A 10 11.85 49.39 -40.15
C CYS A 10 12.17 47.89 -40.12
N PHE A 11 13.44 47.48 -40.19
CA PHE A 11 13.81 46.06 -40.20
C PHE A 11 13.91 45.42 -38.81
N ALA A 12 14.19 46.21 -37.77
CA ALA A 12 14.36 45.70 -36.40
C ALA A 12 13.05 45.27 -35.73
N ILE A 13 11.91 45.84 -36.14
CA ILE A 13 10.60 45.58 -35.52
C ILE A 13 9.99 44.27 -36.03
N ILE A 14 10.20 43.94 -37.31
CA ILE A 14 9.67 42.72 -37.93
C ILE A 14 10.38 41.46 -37.40
N LEU A 15 11.69 41.55 -37.11
CA LEU A 15 12.46 40.40 -36.62
C LEU A 15 12.08 39.97 -35.20
N VAL A 16 11.63 40.90 -34.35
CA VAL A 16 11.19 40.60 -32.97
C VAL A 16 9.79 39.96 -32.96
N ALA A 17 8.93 40.27 -33.93
CA ALA A 17 7.60 39.67 -34.05
C ALA A 17 7.62 38.19 -34.46
N LEU A 18 8.71 37.70 -35.06
CA LEU A 18 8.88 36.30 -35.49
C LEU A 18 9.43 35.37 -34.40
N LEU A 19 9.89 35.91 -33.27
CA LEU A 19 10.43 35.15 -32.14
C LEU A 19 9.49 35.11 -30.92
N ALA A 20 8.40 35.88 -30.95
CA ALA A 20 7.35 35.85 -29.95
C ALA A 20 6.25 34.81 -30.28
N GLN A 21 6.66 33.55 -30.55
CA GLN A 21 5.71 32.45 -30.36
C GLN A 21 5.41 32.37 -28.87
N PRO A 22 4.14 32.42 -28.43
CA PRO A 22 3.83 32.13 -27.05
C PRO A 22 4.26 30.69 -26.79
N VAL A 23 5.23 30.51 -25.90
CA VAL A 23 5.42 29.22 -25.24
C VAL A 23 4.17 29.04 -24.39
N THR A 24 3.17 28.38 -24.97
CA THR A 24 2.18 27.68 -24.17
C THR A 24 2.98 26.67 -23.37
N ALA A 25 3.27 27.02 -22.12
CA ALA A 25 3.50 26.01 -21.11
C ALA A 25 2.35 25.03 -21.26
N SER A 26 2.67 23.77 -21.53
CA SER A 26 1.67 22.72 -21.43
C SER A 26 0.99 22.92 -20.10
N ALA A 27 -0.35 22.96 -20.09
CA ALA A 27 -1.03 22.65 -18.85
C ALA A 27 -0.44 21.31 -18.39
N ASN A 28 -0.16 21.19 -17.09
CA ASN A 28 0.35 19.94 -16.52
C ASN A 28 -0.84 18.99 -16.51
N GLU A 29 -1.15 18.44 -17.69
CA GLU A 29 -2.31 17.60 -17.98
C GLU A 29 -2.16 16.36 -17.12
N ASN A 30 -3.17 16.05 -16.30
CA ASN A 30 -3.09 14.90 -15.42
C ASN A 30 -3.11 13.63 -16.27
N VAL A 31 -1.93 13.07 -16.54
CA VAL A 31 -1.77 11.87 -17.37
C VAL A 31 -2.53 10.66 -16.81
N MET A 32 -2.91 10.70 -15.52
CA MET A 32 -3.70 9.68 -14.85
C MET A 32 -5.22 9.92 -14.93
N GLU A 33 -5.71 11.10 -15.32
CA GLU A 33 -7.15 11.43 -15.35
C GLU A 33 -7.99 10.39 -16.14
N PRO A 34 -7.57 9.91 -17.33
CA PRO A 34 -8.29 8.85 -18.04
C PRO A 34 -8.31 7.49 -17.29
N TYR A 35 -7.28 7.18 -16.51
CA TYR A 35 -7.17 5.96 -15.72
C TYR A 35 -7.95 6.07 -14.40
N GLU A 36 -8.01 7.25 -13.80
CA GLU A 36 -8.87 7.58 -12.66
C GLU A 36 -10.36 7.45 -13.05
N GLU A 37 -10.77 8.03 -14.18
CA GLU A 37 -12.12 7.83 -14.73
C GLU A 37 -12.41 6.35 -14.99
N LYS A 38 -11.44 5.61 -15.56
CA LYS A 38 -11.60 4.19 -15.86
C LYS A 38 -11.72 3.32 -14.61
N LEU A 39 -10.93 3.59 -13.57
CA LEU A 39 -11.02 2.93 -12.27
C LEU A 39 -12.39 3.21 -11.60
N ASN A 40 -12.87 4.44 -11.70
CA ASN A 40 -14.20 4.82 -11.21
C ASN A 40 -15.34 4.09 -11.93
N GLN A 41 -15.24 3.88 -13.25
CA GLN A 41 -16.19 3.03 -14.00
C GLN A 41 -16.17 1.59 -13.50
N ILE A 42 -14.99 0.99 -13.33
CA ILE A 42 -14.83 -0.39 -12.84
C ILE A 42 -15.40 -0.53 -11.42
N ASN A 43 -15.17 0.45 -10.54
CA ASN A 43 -15.74 0.52 -9.20
C ASN A 43 -17.28 0.50 -9.23
N GLN A 44 -17.90 1.34 -10.06
CA GLN A 44 -19.36 1.39 -10.21
C GLN A 44 -19.95 0.09 -10.78
N GLU A 45 -19.28 -0.53 -11.75
CA GLU A 45 -19.73 -1.77 -12.38
C GLU A 45 -19.61 -3.01 -11.46
N LEU A 46 -18.54 -3.08 -10.66
CA LEU A 46 -18.22 -4.25 -9.83
C LEU A 46 -18.62 -4.09 -8.36
N GLY A 47 -19.08 -2.91 -7.95
CA GLY A 47 -19.39 -2.61 -6.55
C GLY A 47 -18.16 -2.56 -5.65
N THR A 48 -17.00 -2.20 -6.21
CA THR A 48 -15.75 -1.98 -5.46
C THR A 48 -15.54 -0.50 -5.16
N ASP A 49 -14.67 -0.20 -4.20
CA ASP A 49 -14.27 1.17 -3.85
C ASP A 49 -12.75 1.21 -3.74
N LEU A 50 -12.11 1.34 -4.90
CA LEU A 50 -10.66 1.31 -5.08
C LEU A 50 -10.15 2.69 -5.49
N ARG A 51 -8.96 3.06 -5.02
CA ARG A 51 -8.29 4.30 -5.37
C ARG A 51 -6.81 4.10 -5.66
N PHE A 52 -6.23 5.02 -6.41
CA PHE A 52 -4.79 5.20 -6.44
C PHE A 52 -4.29 5.71 -5.08
N ASN A 53 -3.19 5.16 -4.57
CA ASN A 53 -2.55 5.56 -3.31
C ASN A 53 -1.03 5.54 -3.46
N ALA A 54 -0.47 6.71 -3.75
CA ALA A 54 0.96 7.01 -3.80
C ALA A 54 1.20 8.26 -2.94
N GLU A 55 2.22 8.24 -2.08
CA GLU A 55 2.37 9.22 -0.97
C GLU A 55 3.53 10.21 -1.18
N ASP A 56 4.47 9.91 -2.08
CA ASP A 56 5.61 10.76 -2.43
C ASP A 56 5.81 10.91 -3.95
N GLU A 57 6.52 11.94 -4.38
CA GLU A 57 6.74 12.27 -5.80
C GLU A 57 7.37 11.12 -6.62
N VAL A 58 8.20 10.28 -5.99
CA VAL A 58 8.86 9.15 -6.66
C VAL A 58 7.84 8.03 -6.89
N SER A 59 7.04 7.71 -5.87
CA SER A 59 5.96 6.72 -5.95
C SER A 59 4.87 7.15 -6.95
N ILE A 60 4.54 8.45 -7.02
CA ILE A 60 3.62 9.02 -8.01
C ILE A 60 4.20 8.84 -9.42
N SER A 61 5.44 9.26 -9.68
CA SER A 61 6.02 9.12 -11.03
C SER A 61 6.20 7.66 -11.46
N GLN A 62 6.50 6.74 -10.53
CA GLN A 62 6.54 5.30 -10.81
C GLN A 62 5.14 4.74 -11.13
N MET A 63 4.10 5.18 -10.42
CA MET A 63 2.70 4.84 -10.68
C MET A 63 2.26 5.33 -12.06
N GLU A 64 2.53 6.58 -12.37
CA GLU A 64 2.26 7.20 -13.68
C GLU A 64 2.94 6.42 -14.81
N GLN A 65 4.24 6.17 -14.69
CA GLN A 65 5.00 5.42 -15.70
C GLN A 65 4.48 3.99 -15.88
N PHE A 66 4.08 3.32 -14.81
CA PHE A 66 3.50 1.97 -14.89
C PHE A 66 2.16 1.97 -15.62
N TYR A 67 1.20 2.80 -15.20
CA TYR A 67 -0.15 2.78 -15.76
C TYR A 67 -0.28 3.47 -17.12
N THR A 68 0.51 4.50 -17.42
CA THR A 68 0.53 5.12 -18.76
C THR A 68 1.29 4.29 -19.80
N SER A 69 1.99 3.21 -19.39
CA SER A 69 2.64 2.27 -20.31
C SER A 69 1.68 1.27 -20.97
N MET A 70 0.46 1.15 -20.46
CA MET A 70 -0.61 0.28 -20.98
C MET A 70 -1.76 1.11 -21.55
N SER A 71 -2.52 0.58 -22.50
CA SER A 71 -3.77 1.21 -22.97
C SER A 71 -4.87 1.16 -21.91
N LEU A 72 -5.93 1.97 -22.08
CA LEU A 72 -7.09 1.96 -21.19
C LEU A 72 -7.85 0.61 -21.21
N GLU A 73 -7.82 -0.09 -22.34
CA GLU A 73 -8.35 -1.44 -22.50
C GLU A 73 -7.50 -2.48 -21.75
N GLU A 74 -6.17 -2.38 -21.83
CA GLU A 74 -5.26 -3.24 -21.07
C GLU A 74 -5.35 -2.98 -19.56
N PHE A 75 -5.49 -1.71 -19.15
CA PHE A 75 -5.75 -1.32 -17.77
C PHE A 75 -7.07 -1.93 -17.25
N ASP A 76 -8.17 -1.84 -18.01
CA ASP A 76 -9.45 -2.44 -17.64
C ASP A 76 -9.32 -3.95 -17.36
N VAL A 77 -8.70 -4.68 -18.29
CA VAL A 77 -8.44 -6.12 -18.14
C VAL A 77 -7.51 -6.41 -16.96
N TYR A 78 -6.47 -5.61 -16.77
CA TYR A 78 -5.51 -5.74 -15.67
C TYR A 78 -6.20 -5.59 -14.29
N ILE A 79 -6.96 -4.51 -14.09
CA ILE A 79 -7.65 -4.24 -12.82
C ILE A 79 -8.73 -5.28 -12.52
N ARG A 80 -9.53 -5.70 -13.52
CA ARG A 80 -10.55 -6.75 -13.30
C ARG A 80 -9.92 -8.09 -12.89
N ASN A 81 -8.77 -8.43 -13.46
CA ASN A 81 -8.01 -9.61 -13.04
C ASN A 81 -7.42 -9.46 -11.63
N ALA A 82 -6.89 -8.28 -11.28
CA ALA A 82 -6.41 -7.97 -9.93
C ALA A 82 -7.52 -8.10 -8.88
N ILE A 83 -8.71 -7.52 -9.12
CA ILE A 83 -9.90 -7.65 -8.27
C ILE A 83 -10.29 -9.11 -8.10
N LYS A 84 -10.36 -9.88 -9.19
CA LYS A 84 -10.71 -11.31 -9.15
C LYS A 84 -9.71 -12.12 -8.33
N ASN A 85 -8.41 -11.82 -8.45
CA ASN A 85 -7.37 -12.48 -7.65
C ASN A 85 -7.53 -12.13 -6.17
N ALA A 86 -7.78 -10.86 -5.82
CA ALA A 86 -8.05 -10.44 -4.45
C ALA A 86 -9.31 -11.10 -3.84
N GLN A 87 -10.41 -11.22 -4.61
CA GLN A 87 -11.63 -11.90 -4.18
C GLN A 87 -11.48 -13.42 -3.97
N ASN A 88 -10.48 -14.05 -4.59
CA ASN A 88 -10.13 -15.45 -4.31
C ASN A 88 -9.23 -15.55 -3.08
N TYR A 89 -8.33 -14.58 -2.89
CA TYR A 89 -7.44 -14.48 -1.75
C TYR A 89 -8.20 -14.32 -0.42
N ASP A 90 -9.25 -13.48 -0.40
CA ASP A 90 -10.13 -13.31 0.77
C ASP A 90 -10.80 -14.61 1.25
N LYS A 91 -10.85 -15.67 0.43
CA LYS A 91 -11.54 -16.94 0.72
C LYS A 91 -10.65 -18.03 1.30
N ASP A 92 -9.33 -17.94 1.11
CA ASP A 92 -8.36 -18.92 1.59
C ASP A 92 -7.71 -18.49 2.92
N LEU A 93 -8.27 -17.47 3.56
CA LEU A 93 -7.87 -17.12 4.91
C LEU A 93 -8.20 -18.32 5.84
N GLY A 94 -7.25 -18.93 6.58
CA GLY A 94 -7.46 -20.23 7.30
C GLY A 94 -6.74 -20.40 8.66
N THR A 95 -7.46 -20.67 9.78
CA THR A 95 -6.90 -20.61 11.15
C THR A 95 -6.28 -21.91 11.58
N ASP A 96 -4.95 -21.96 11.50
CA ASP A 96 -4.13 -22.81 12.34
C ASP A 96 -3.28 -21.98 13.30
N ILE A 97 -2.90 -22.59 14.42
CA ILE A 97 -1.85 -22.10 15.32
C ILE A 97 -0.85 -23.24 15.45
N LYS A 98 0.30 -23.13 14.77
CA LYS A 98 1.38 -24.10 14.94
C LYS A 98 2.11 -23.83 16.25
N ASN A 99 2.04 -24.79 17.17
CA ASN A 99 2.77 -24.75 18.42
C ASN A 99 4.17 -25.32 18.19
N GLU A 100 5.20 -24.49 18.34
CA GLU A 100 6.58 -24.95 18.51
C GLU A 100 6.97 -24.75 19.97
N SER A 101 7.38 -25.83 20.63
CA SER A 101 7.59 -25.88 22.07
C SER A 101 9.07 -26.06 22.43
N GLY A 102 9.65 -25.07 23.08
CA GLY A 102 10.96 -25.14 23.75
C GLY A 102 10.93 -24.34 25.05
N ILE A 103 11.58 -24.84 26.11
CA ILE A 103 11.60 -24.24 27.44
C ILE A 103 13.04 -23.91 27.83
N GLU A 104 13.35 -22.62 27.94
CA GLU A 104 14.33 -22.06 28.89
C GLU A 104 13.80 -20.70 29.39
N PRO A 105 14.17 -20.25 30.61
CA PRO A 105 13.69 -18.99 31.15
C PRO A 105 14.58 -17.82 30.71
N LEU A 106 14.07 -16.97 29.82
CA LEU A 106 14.66 -15.68 29.46
C LEU A 106 13.52 -14.68 29.20
N GLU A 107 13.70 -13.42 29.58
CA GLU A 107 12.86 -12.37 28.97
C GLU A 107 13.29 -12.23 27.52
N GLU A 108 12.35 -12.48 26.61
CA GLU A 108 12.62 -12.63 25.19
C GLU A 108 11.72 -11.69 24.39
N THR A 109 12.33 -10.84 23.55
CA THR A 109 11.63 -10.06 22.53
C THR A 109 11.28 -10.99 21.37
N VAL A 110 10.01 -11.35 21.25
CA VAL A 110 9.48 -12.24 20.21
C VAL A 110 8.73 -11.41 19.17
N GLU A 111 8.92 -11.76 17.90
CA GLU A 111 8.04 -11.33 16.81
C GLU A 111 7.03 -12.44 16.52
N GLN A 112 5.74 -12.16 16.69
CA GLN A 112 4.66 -13.10 16.34
C GLN A 112 3.93 -12.59 15.10
N ARG A 113 3.69 -13.47 14.12
CA ARG A 113 3.16 -13.10 12.82
C ARG A 113 1.76 -13.65 12.60
N TYR A 114 0.92 -12.83 11.98
CA TYR A 114 -0.31 -13.21 11.31
C TYR A 114 0.02 -13.39 9.82
N ILE A 115 0.16 -14.66 9.41
CA ILE A 115 0.63 -15.03 8.07
C ILE A 115 -0.59 -15.39 7.24
N TYR A 116 -0.83 -14.62 6.18
CA TYR A 116 -2.02 -14.75 5.34
C TYR A 116 -1.71 -15.16 3.89
N ASP A 117 -0.43 -15.16 3.47
CA ASP A 117 0.06 -16.03 2.38
C ASP A 117 1.51 -16.50 2.62
N THR A 118 2.22 -16.98 1.59
CA THR A 118 3.59 -17.49 1.70
C THR A 118 4.69 -16.43 1.89
N VAL A 119 4.40 -15.15 1.64
CA VAL A 119 5.37 -14.05 1.64
C VAL A 119 4.92 -12.84 2.48
N HIS A 120 3.62 -12.58 2.59
CA HIS A 120 3.04 -11.43 3.28
C HIS A 120 2.51 -11.79 4.67
N TYR A 121 2.74 -10.89 5.64
CA TYR A 121 2.26 -11.04 7.01
C TYR A 121 2.17 -9.70 7.75
N ILE A 122 1.29 -9.64 8.74
CA ILE A 122 1.29 -8.58 9.79
C ILE A 122 2.01 -9.18 11.00
N TYR A 123 2.71 -8.37 11.80
CA TYR A 123 3.43 -8.85 12.98
C TYR A 123 3.29 -7.93 14.19
N VAL A 124 3.49 -8.50 15.38
CA VAL A 124 3.64 -7.79 16.65
C VAL A 124 5.01 -8.08 17.26
N LYS A 125 5.61 -7.08 17.91
CA LYS A 125 6.84 -7.21 18.69
C LYS A 125 6.52 -7.06 20.17
N VAL A 126 6.83 -8.09 20.95
CA VAL A 126 6.38 -8.26 22.34
C VAL A 126 7.49 -8.88 23.17
N ASN A 127 7.55 -8.56 24.47
CA ASN A 127 8.34 -9.35 25.40
C ASN A 127 7.48 -10.45 26.02
N THR A 128 8.08 -11.62 26.21
CA THR A 128 7.50 -12.71 27.00
C THR A 128 8.42 -13.13 28.13
N ASN A 129 7.84 -13.64 29.21
CA ASN A 129 8.53 -14.26 30.34
C ASN A 129 7.91 -15.63 30.65
N VAL A 130 8.67 -16.54 31.26
CA VAL A 130 8.21 -17.87 31.68
C VAL A 130 8.38 -18.01 33.19
N GLU A 131 7.27 -18.04 33.93
CA GLU A 131 7.25 -18.27 35.37
C GLU A 131 6.49 -19.57 35.69
N HIS A 132 7.09 -20.45 36.49
CA HIS A 132 6.48 -21.73 36.89
C HIS A 132 5.95 -22.58 35.72
N GLY A 133 6.63 -22.52 34.56
CA GLY A 133 6.23 -23.22 33.33
C GLY A 133 5.12 -22.55 32.52
N VAL A 134 4.65 -21.36 32.93
CA VAL A 134 3.62 -20.58 32.24
C VAL A 134 4.28 -19.40 31.53
N ARG A 135 4.17 -19.33 30.20
CA ARG A 135 4.59 -18.15 29.42
C ARG A 135 3.49 -17.08 29.43
N THR A 136 3.87 -15.83 29.63
CA THR A 136 3.01 -14.63 29.59
C THR A 136 3.70 -13.48 28.87
N TYR A 137 2.94 -12.51 28.39
CA TYR A 137 3.47 -11.25 27.87
C TYR A 137 3.87 -10.31 29.02
N THR A 138 4.97 -9.59 28.86
CA THR A 138 5.42 -8.54 29.80
C THR A 138 5.29 -7.13 29.21
N ALA A 139 5.59 -6.96 27.92
CA ALA A 139 5.52 -5.68 27.21
C ALA A 139 5.09 -5.84 25.74
N PHE A 140 4.59 -4.76 25.13
CA PHE A 140 4.30 -4.63 23.70
C PHE A 140 5.09 -3.42 23.17
N HIS A 141 5.81 -3.61 22.07
CA HIS A 141 6.72 -2.62 21.50
C HIS A 141 6.24 -2.03 20.18
N GLY A 142 5.25 -2.65 19.54
CA GLY A 142 4.67 -2.18 18.30
C GLY A 142 4.18 -3.30 17.39
N ALA A 143 3.58 -2.90 16.28
CA ALA A 143 3.18 -3.77 15.19
C ALA A 143 3.63 -3.18 13.85
N GLY A 144 3.68 -4.02 12.83
CA GLY A 144 4.02 -3.66 11.45
C GLY A 144 3.57 -4.76 10.50
N ASP A 145 3.92 -4.62 9.22
CA ASP A 145 3.67 -5.64 8.20
C ASP A 145 4.89 -5.86 7.30
N ASN A 146 4.83 -6.90 6.48
CA ASN A 146 5.81 -7.22 5.46
C ASN A 146 5.10 -7.37 4.11
N ASN A 147 5.05 -6.27 3.35
CA ASN A 147 4.38 -6.16 2.05
C ASN A 147 5.34 -5.92 0.86
N SER A 148 6.64 -5.84 1.11
CA SER A 148 7.62 -5.26 0.18
C SER A 148 8.10 -6.20 -0.96
N GLN A 149 7.49 -7.38 -1.13
CA GLN A 149 7.96 -8.38 -2.10
C GLN A 149 7.43 -8.18 -3.54
N GLY A 150 6.66 -7.11 -3.80
CA GLY A 150 6.18 -6.76 -5.15
C GLY A 150 5.07 -7.67 -5.69
N SER A 151 4.55 -8.56 -4.86
CA SER A 151 3.42 -9.45 -5.10
C SER A 151 2.11 -8.82 -4.63
N TYR A 152 0.98 -9.17 -5.26
CA TYR A 152 -0.36 -8.68 -4.89
C TYR A 152 -1.36 -9.85 -4.91
N PRO A 153 -2.43 -9.80 -4.09
CA PRO A 153 -2.77 -8.74 -3.14
C PRO A 153 -1.93 -8.80 -1.84
N TYR A 154 -1.98 -7.73 -1.04
CA TYR A 154 -1.46 -7.70 0.33
C TYR A 154 -2.23 -6.72 1.22
N TYR A 155 -2.01 -6.78 2.53
CA TYR A 155 -2.50 -5.80 3.52
C TYR A 155 -1.36 -4.95 4.06
N SER A 156 -1.48 -3.61 3.92
CA SER A 156 -0.56 -2.62 4.50
C SER A 156 -1.15 -2.07 5.80
N LEU A 157 -0.37 -2.03 6.89
CA LEU A 157 -0.82 -1.60 8.20
C LEU A 157 -0.87 -0.07 8.32
N THR A 158 -2.06 0.50 8.55
CA THR A 158 -2.23 1.95 8.74
C THR A 158 -2.25 2.35 10.21
N SER A 159 -2.86 1.52 11.06
CA SER A 159 -2.96 1.75 12.50
C SER A 159 -3.34 0.45 13.23
N TYR A 160 -3.16 0.43 14.55
CA TYR A 160 -3.50 -0.73 15.36
C TYR A 160 -3.95 -0.35 16.77
N VAL A 161 -4.74 -1.24 17.38
CA VAL A 161 -5.06 -1.23 18.81
C VAL A 161 -4.71 -2.58 19.38
N ALA A 162 -3.94 -2.61 20.48
CA ALA A 162 -3.39 -3.82 21.08
C ALA A 162 -3.66 -3.82 22.60
N ASN A 163 -4.27 -4.89 23.11
CA ASN A 163 -4.62 -5.02 24.54
C ASN A 163 -4.29 -6.40 25.08
N PHE A 164 -3.65 -6.47 26.25
CA PHE A 164 -3.45 -7.73 26.95
C PHE A 164 -4.73 -8.19 27.65
N SER A 165 -4.99 -9.49 27.61
CA SER A 165 -5.83 -10.18 28.59
C SER A 165 -5.33 -9.95 30.02
N GLU A 166 -6.23 -10.03 31.01
CA GLU A 166 -5.91 -9.79 32.43
C GLU A 166 -4.76 -10.68 32.94
N ASN A 167 -4.74 -11.95 32.50
CA ASN A 167 -3.70 -12.93 32.86
C ASN A 167 -2.46 -12.87 31.94
N LYS A 168 -2.42 -11.92 31.00
CA LYS A 168 -1.36 -11.70 30.00
C LYS A 168 -0.97 -12.93 29.17
N LYS A 169 -1.86 -13.92 29.01
CA LYS A 169 -1.63 -15.09 28.12
C LYS A 169 -2.04 -14.86 26.68
N VAL A 170 -2.92 -13.88 26.46
CA VAL A 170 -3.43 -13.47 25.14
C VAL A 170 -3.21 -11.98 24.94
N LEU A 171 -2.79 -11.61 23.73
CA LEU A 171 -2.76 -10.25 23.21
C LEU A 171 -3.82 -10.13 22.11
N TYR A 172 -4.81 -9.28 22.35
CA TYR A 172 -5.87 -8.96 21.39
C TYR A 172 -5.43 -7.79 20.52
N CYS A 173 -5.34 -8.00 19.21
CA CYS A 173 -4.98 -6.97 18.23
C CYS A 173 -6.13 -6.72 17.27
N ASN A 174 -6.43 -5.45 17.03
CA ASN A 174 -7.24 -4.97 15.92
C ASN A 174 -6.34 -4.12 15.03
N PHE A 175 -6.02 -4.62 13.85
CA PHE A 175 -5.21 -3.94 12.84
C PHE A 175 -6.13 -3.27 11.82
N SER A 176 -5.91 -2.00 11.52
CA SER A 176 -6.55 -1.34 10.38
C SER A 176 -5.61 -1.42 9.19
N CYS A 177 -6.06 -2.01 8.09
CA CYS A 177 -5.22 -2.22 6.91
C CYS A 177 -5.89 -1.77 5.61
N TYR A 178 -5.15 -1.08 4.74
CA TYR A 178 -5.55 -1.01 3.33
C TYR A 178 -5.13 -2.30 2.65
N ARG A 179 -6.05 -2.92 1.91
CA ARG A 179 -5.72 -4.03 1.01
C ARG A 179 -5.32 -3.45 -0.34
N TYR A 180 -4.11 -3.78 -0.78
CA TYR A 180 -3.64 -3.45 -2.11
C TYR A 180 -3.93 -4.62 -3.04
N ILE A 181 -4.54 -4.34 -4.19
CA ILE A 181 -4.85 -5.37 -5.21
C ILE A 181 -3.86 -5.33 -6.39
N ALA A 182 -3.19 -4.19 -6.57
CA ALA A 182 -2.25 -3.89 -7.64
C ALA A 182 -1.31 -2.75 -7.20
N PRO A 183 -0.20 -2.47 -7.94
CA PRO A 183 0.73 -1.39 -7.60
C PRO A 183 0.04 -0.06 -7.37
N ASN A 184 0.16 0.48 -6.15
CA ASN A 184 -0.47 1.74 -5.75
C ASN A 184 -2.00 1.79 -5.96
N ILE A 185 -2.71 0.66 -6.04
CA ILE A 185 -4.18 0.61 -6.02
C ILE A 185 -4.66 -0.23 -4.85
N CYS A 186 -5.42 0.42 -3.97
CA CYS A 186 -5.95 -0.19 -2.75
C CYS A 186 -7.42 0.18 -2.50
N ASP A 187 -8.05 -0.55 -1.57
CA ASP A 187 -9.38 -0.19 -1.05
C ASP A 187 -9.35 1.24 -0.46
N THR A 188 -10.39 2.03 -0.72
CA THR A 188 -10.53 3.42 -0.24
C THR A 188 -10.54 3.52 1.29
N TYR A 189 -11.07 2.50 1.96
CA TYR A 189 -11.19 2.44 3.42
C TYR A 189 -10.34 1.31 4.01
N ALA A 190 -9.75 1.55 5.18
CA ALA A 190 -9.00 0.53 5.89
C ALA A 190 -9.95 -0.52 6.50
N THR A 191 -9.70 -1.79 6.20
CA THR A 191 -10.45 -2.93 6.72
C THR A 191 -9.84 -3.41 8.04
N PRO A 192 -10.66 -3.72 9.07
CA PRO A 192 -10.16 -4.27 10.33
C PRO A 192 -9.80 -5.76 10.21
N ILE A 193 -8.61 -6.13 10.69
CA ILE A 193 -8.16 -7.52 10.84
C ILE A 193 -7.97 -7.79 12.34
N LEU A 194 -8.75 -8.73 12.88
CA LEU A 194 -8.75 -9.10 14.29
C LEU A 194 -7.88 -10.34 14.53
N VAL A 195 -6.85 -10.22 15.36
CA VAL A 195 -5.90 -11.31 15.62
C VAL A 195 -5.63 -11.46 17.12
N ASN A 196 -5.65 -12.71 17.59
CA ASN A 196 -5.42 -13.04 19.00
C ASN A 196 -4.13 -13.86 19.13
N PHE A 197 -3.04 -13.21 19.51
CA PHE A 197 -1.76 -13.88 19.76
C PHE A 197 -1.74 -14.51 21.16
N LYS A 198 -1.15 -15.69 21.29
CA LYS A 198 -0.95 -16.38 22.57
C LYS A 198 0.52 -16.30 22.99
N ALA A 199 0.79 -16.05 24.26
CA ALA A 199 2.16 -16.03 24.79
C ALA A 199 2.76 -17.45 24.68
N GLY A 200 3.84 -17.60 23.92
CA GLY A 200 4.40 -18.92 23.57
C GLY A 200 3.62 -19.70 22.51
N GLY A 201 2.63 -19.10 21.87
CA GLY A 201 2.10 -19.58 20.59
C GLY A 201 3.03 -19.16 19.44
N GLY A 202 3.06 -19.96 18.38
CA GLY A 202 3.75 -19.59 17.14
C GLY A 202 2.95 -18.57 16.32
N ASN A 203 3.17 -18.60 15.01
CA ASN A 203 2.42 -17.76 14.08
C ASN A 203 0.93 -18.15 14.02
N VAL A 204 0.10 -17.14 13.77
CA VAL A 204 -1.35 -17.26 13.59
C VAL A 204 -1.65 -17.26 12.09
N TYR A 205 -2.57 -18.12 11.67
CA TYR A 205 -3.11 -18.15 10.31
C TYR A 205 -4.64 -17.79 10.34
N PRO A 206 -5.32 -17.43 9.23
CA PRO A 206 -6.42 -16.42 9.27
C PRO A 206 -7.95 -16.76 9.10
N SER A 207 -8.41 -17.98 9.41
CA SER A 207 -9.84 -18.51 9.53
C SER A 207 -10.70 -18.79 8.27
N ALA A 208 -10.90 -20.09 7.94
CA ALA A 208 -11.49 -20.66 6.69
C ALA A 208 -12.90 -21.23 6.86
#